data_AF-A0A1I3YBB7-F1
#
_entry.id   AF-A0A1I3YBB7-F1
#
_cell.length_a   1.000
_cell.length_b   1.000
_cell.length_c   1.000
_cell.angle_alpha   90.00
_cell.angle_beta   90.00
_cell.angle_gamma   90.00
#
_symmetry.space_group_name_H-M   'P 1'
#
loop_
_entity.id
_entity.type
_entity.pdbx_description
1 polymer ?
#
loop_
_entity_poly.entity_id
_entity_poly.type
_entity_poly.pdbx_seq_one_letter_code
_entity_poly.pdbx_strand_id
1 'polypeptide(L)'
;MLPLHPTPSHPWSPLTDEEWHFLEPYLRPTNKRTGRPPRDRRATWDAIFWLAVTNAPWTALQANRRVTKGNAHSALATTARTGVLSRLLLAVSRHPFADPALASLEYRIATTFRRASRIVPAEDLLLARTLGMATALPLDPADLPPPPKPGAPLPPDRIRLVLRIPAQALRGLPAPPPARVPRRPQAPLLPIAHATAQPRRRRGQHEKRC
;
A
#
# COMPACT_ATOMS: atom_id res chain seq x y z
N MET A 1 -4.34 -6.53 14.50
CA MET A 1 -4.70 -7.10 13.19
C MET A 1 -5.66 -6.13 12.53
N LEU A 2 -5.53 -5.88 11.22
CA LEU A 2 -6.48 -5.03 10.50
C LEU A 2 -7.72 -5.85 10.09
N PRO A 3 -8.93 -5.26 10.02
CA PRO A 3 -10.10 -5.96 9.53
C PRO A 3 -9.92 -6.32 8.05
N LEU A 4 -10.41 -7.51 7.68
CA LEU A 4 -10.44 -7.95 6.30
C LEU A 4 -11.32 -7.01 5.47
N HIS A 5 -10.78 -6.49 4.37
CA HIS A 5 -11.48 -5.63 3.44
C HIS A 5 -11.21 -6.09 2.00
N PRO A 6 -12.24 -6.15 1.13
CA PRO A 6 -12.03 -6.26 -0.29
C PRO A 6 -11.53 -4.91 -0.83
N THR A 7 -10.43 -4.93 -1.57
CA THR A 7 -10.03 -3.81 -2.43
C THR A 7 -11.06 -3.62 -3.54
N PRO A 8 -11.56 -2.40 -3.82
CA PRO A 8 -12.47 -2.15 -4.94
C PRO A 8 -11.82 -2.57 -6.27
N SER A 9 -12.61 -3.20 -7.16
CA SER A 9 -12.12 -3.57 -8.48
C SER A 9 -12.07 -2.36 -9.41
N HIS A 10 -10.94 -2.20 -10.09
CA HIS A 10 -10.77 -1.21 -11.15
C HIS A 10 -10.64 -1.92 -12.50
N PRO A 11 -11.22 -1.38 -13.60
CA PRO A 11 -10.96 -1.87 -14.94
C PRO A 11 -9.47 -1.76 -15.25
N TRP A 12 -8.95 -2.60 -16.15
CA TRP A 12 -7.56 -2.44 -16.55
C TRP A 12 -7.36 -1.13 -17.31
N SER A 13 -6.35 -0.38 -16.86
CA SER A 13 -5.74 0.73 -17.55
C SER A 13 -4.21 0.61 -17.40
N PRO A 14 -3.42 1.16 -18.35
CA PRO A 14 -1.97 1.17 -18.22
C PRO A 14 -1.48 1.93 -16.98
N LEU A 15 -0.26 1.64 -16.55
CA LEU A 15 0.44 2.44 -15.53
C LEU A 15 0.66 3.89 -16.03
N THR A 16 0.23 4.89 -15.27
CA THR A 16 0.58 6.30 -15.55
C THR A 16 2.07 6.58 -15.29
N ASP A 17 2.56 7.74 -15.71
CA ASP A 17 3.94 8.17 -15.46
C ASP A 17 4.18 8.36 -13.95
N GLU A 18 3.19 8.89 -13.23
CA GLU A 18 3.20 9.11 -11.78
C GLU A 18 3.11 7.79 -11.00
N GLU A 19 2.20 6.89 -11.38
CA GLU A 19 2.12 5.54 -10.79
C GLU A 19 3.43 4.77 -10.99
N TRP A 20 4.06 4.91 -12.17
CA TRP A 20 5.35 4.31 -12.42
C TRP A 20 6.47 4.96 -11.59
N HIS A 21 6.45 6.28 -11.38
CA HIS A 21 7.42 7.00 -10.56
C HIS A 21 7.44 6.51 -9.11
N PHE A 22 6.27 6.31 -8.50
CA PHE A 22 6.18 5.77 -7.14
C PHE A 22 6.46 4.26 -7.05
N LEU A 23 6.12 3.49 -8.09
CA LEU A 23 6.30 2.04 -8.10
C LEU A 23 7.76 1.62 -8.38
N GLU A 24 8.49 2.33 -9.26
CA GLU A 24 9.83 1.91 -9.68
C GLU A 24 10.82 1.72 -8.52
N PRO A 25 10.93 2.60 -7.50
CA PRO A 25 11.86 2.44 -6.38
C PRO A 25 11.81 1.08 -5.70
N TYR A 26 10.61 0.50 -5.53
CA TYR A 26 10.42 -0.84 -4.94
C TYR A 26 10.94 -1.96 -5.85
N LEU A 27 10.92 -1.74 -7.17
CA LEU A 27 11.26 -2.69 -8.23
C LEU A 27 12.72 -2.56 -8.74
N ARG A 28 13.46 -1.54 -8.30
CA ARG A 28 14.90 -1.41 -8.56
C ARG A 28 15.65 -2.51 -7.78
N PRO A 29 16.47 -3.35 -8.46
CA PRO A 29 17.28 -4.34 -7.77
C PRO A 29 18.35 -3.64 -6.94
N THR A 30 18.58 -4.10 -5.71
CA THR A 30 19.58 -3.54 -4.79
C THR A 30 21.01 -3.66 -5.31
N ASN A 31 21.29 -4.65 -6.18
CA ASN A 31 22.62 -4.91 -6.71
C ASN A 31 22.74 -4.36 -8.14
N LYS A 32 23.79 -3.57 -8.39
CA LYS A 32 24.22 -3.20 -9.75
C LYS A 32 24.62 -4.48 -10.50
N ARG A 33 23.81 -4.92 -11.47
CA ARG A 33 24.18 -6.04 -12.36
C ARG A 33 25.16 -5.56 -13.42
N THR A 34 26.36 -6.13 -13.42
CA THR A 34 27.25 -6.13 -14.59
C THR A 34 26.58 -6.90 -15.74
N GLY A 35 26.59 -6.38 -16.96
CA GLY A 35 26.04 -7.03 -18.16
C GLY A 35 24.96 -6.21 -18.89
N ARG A 36 24.23 -6.88 -19.79
CA ARG A 36 23.24 -6.25 -20.71
C ARG A 36 22.26 -5.32 -19.95
N PRO A 37 21.99 -4.09 -20.45
CA PRO A 37 21.16 -3.12 -19.76
C PRO A 37 19.76 -3.66 -19.41
N PRO A 38 19.13 -3.18 -18.32
CA PRO A 38 17.79 -3.59 -17.93
C PRO A 38 16.79 -3.39 -19.07
N ARG A 39 15.97 -4.43 -19.33
CA ARG A 39 14.80 -4.30 -20.19
C ARG A 39 13.80 -3.32 -19.59
N ASP A 40 12.94 -2.75 -20.43
CA ASP A 40 11.82 -1.89 -20.05
C ASP A 40 11.02 -2.50 -18.88
N ARG A 41 11.23 -1.95 -17.68
CA ARG A 41 10.57 -2.41 -16.45
C ARG A 41 9.11 -2.00 -16.42
N ARG A 42 8.77 -0.82 -16.94
CA ARG A 42 7.40 -0.29 -16.94
C ARG A 42 6.51 -1.17 -17.80
N ALA A 43 6.90 -1.44 -19.04
CA ALA A 43 6.17 -2.38 -19.90
C ALA A 43 6.10 -3.79 -19.31
N THR A 44 7.14 -4.22 -18.57
CA THR A 44 7.14 -5.54 -17.91
C THR A 44 6.12 -5.60 -16.77
N TRP A 45 5.99 -4.54 -15.97
CA TRP A 45 5.05 -4.48 -14.85
C TRP A 45 3.62 -4.17 -15.28
N ASP A 46 3.43 -3.32 -16.30
CA ASP A 46 2.15 -3.14 -16.98
C ASP A 46 1.58 -4.47 -17.51
N ALA A 47 2.44 -5.27 -18.16
CA ALA A 47 2.08 -6.60 -18.65
C ALA A 47 1.70 -7.59 -17.54
N ILE A 48 2.37 -7.50 -16.37
CA ILE A 48 2.04 -8.31 -15.18
C ILE A 48 0.70 -7.88 -14.58
N PHE A 49 0.47 -6.57 -14.38
CA PHE A 49 -0.78 -6.06 -13.84
C PHE A 49 -1.97 -6.34 -14.75
N TRP A 50 -1.80 -6.24 -16.08
CA TRP A 50 -2.83 -6.64 -17.04
C TRP A 50 -3.20 -8.12 -16.88
N LEU A 51 -2.22 -9.02 -16.80
CA LEU A 51 -2.45 -10.45 -16.58
C LEU A 51 -3.12 -10.76 -15.24
N ALA A 52 -2.84 -9.98 -14.20
CA ALA A 52 -3.41 -10.15 -12.87
C ALA A 52 -4.87 -9.66 -12.79
N VAL A 53 -5.15 -8.46 -13.33
CA VAL A 53 -6.48 -7.83 -13.33
C VAL A 53 -7.45 -8.57 -14.27
N THR A 54 -7.03 -8.92 -15.49
CA THR A 54 -7.87 -9.67 -16.44
C THR A 54 -7.92 -11.17 -16.17
N ASN A 55 -7.08 -11.67 -15.25
CA ASN A 55 -6.77 -13.07 -15.03
C ASN A 55 -6.34 -13.88 -16.29
N ALA A 56 -5.96 -13.22 -17.38
CA ALA A 56 -5.60 -13.88 -18.64
C ALA A 56 -4.42 -14.88 -18.50
N PRO A 57 -4.33 -15.91 -19.37
CA PRO A 57 -3.22 -16.86 -19.35
C PRO A 57 -1.91 -16.22 -19.86
N TRP A 58 -0.76 -16.72 -19.41
CA TRP A 58 0.57 -16.20 -19.81
C TRP A 58 0.83 -16.23 -21.33
N THR A 59 0.12 -17.07 -22.08
CA THR A 59 0.14 -17.12 -23.55
C THR A 59 -0.41 -15.84 -24.20
N ALA A 60 -1.40 -15.19 -23.58
CA ALA A 60 -2.07 -14.02 -24.15
C ALA A 60 -1.17 -12.78 -24.27
N LEU A 61 -0.02 -12.75 -23.58
CA LEU A 61 1.00 -11.70 -23.76
C LEU A 61 1.61 -11.67 -25.17
N GLN A 62 1.54 -12.76 -25.94
CA GLN A 62 2.23 -12.87 -27.23
C GLN A 62 1.61 -12.01 -28.34
N ALA A 63 0.38 -11.50 -28.17
CA ALA A 63 -0.35 -10.85 -29.26
C ALA A 63 0.07 -9.40 -29.57
N ASN A 64 0.56 -8.61 -28.59
CA ASN A 64 0.65 -7.15 -28.79
C ASN A 64 1.60 -6.38 -27.85
N ARG A 65 2.73 -6.96 -27.39
CA ARG A 65 3.59 -6.29 -26.37
C ARG A 65 5.11 -6.42 -26.58
N ARG A 66 5.82 -5.38 -26.13
CA ARG A 66 7.31 -5.28 -26.04
C ARG A 66 7.96 -6.26 -25.04
N VAL A 67 7.20 -7.20 -24.48
CA VAL A 67 7.59 -8.05 -23.34
C VAL A 67 7.14 -9.49 -23.58
N THR A 68 8.08 -10.44 -23.53
CA THR A 68 7.77 -11.86 -23.69
C THR A 68 7.20 -12.47 -22.40
N LYS A 69 6.41 -13.54 -22.54
CA LYS A 69 5.85 -14.30 -21.40
C LYS A 69 6.91 -14.74 -20.38
N GLY A 70 8.08 -15.17 -20.87
CA GLY A 70 9.23 -15.54 -20.02
C GLY A 70 9.80 -14.37 -19.22
N ASN A 71 9.87 -13.16 -19.79
CA ASN A 71 10.34 -11.97 -19.07
C ASN A 71 9.39 -11.58 -17.93
N ALA A 72 8.08 -11.50 -18.22
CA ALA A 72 7.07 -11.11 -17.24
C ALA A 72 6.95 -12.15 -16.10
N HIS A 73 6.95 -13.45 -16.43
CA HIS A 73 6.97 -14.52 -15.44
C HIS A 73 8.24 -14.47 -14.56
N SER A 74 9.42 -14.29 -15.17
CA SER A 74 10.69 -14.22 -14.42
C SER A 74 10.76 -13.02 -13.50
N ALA A 75 10.25 -11.86 -13.94
CA ALA A 75 10.17 -10.66 -13.12
C ALA A 75 9.24 -10.90 -11.91
N LEU A 76 8.00 -11.34 -12.13
CA LEU A 76 7.06 -11.66 -11.05
C LEU A 76 7.63 -12.69 -10.07
N ALA A 77 8.21 -13.78 -10.58
CA ALA A 77 8.75 -14.86 -9.75
C ALA A 77 10.03 -14.47 -9.01
N THR A 78 10.80 -13.49 -9.49
CA THR A 78 11.92 -12.89 -8.73
C THR A 78 11.38 -11.96 -7.64
N THR A 79 10.44 -11.07 -7.97
CA THR A 79 9.83 -10.10 -7.05
C THR A 79 9.04 -10.78 -5.92
N ALA A 80 8.42 -11.93 -6.18
CA ALA A 80 7.83 -12.79 -5.16
C ALA A 80 8.90 -13.39 -4.23
N ARG A 81 9.88 -14.12 -4.77
CA ARG A 81 10.93 -14.80 -3.96
C ARG A 81 11.89 -13.87 -3.22
N THR A 82 11.91 -12.58 -3.56
CA THR A 82 12.73 -11.56 -2.87
C THR A 82 11.93 -10.76 -1.83
N GLY A 83 10.67 -11.11 -1.56
CA GLY A 83 9.80 -10.40 -0.63
C GLY A 83 9.37 -9.01 -1.11
N VAL A 84 9.72 -8.61 -2.32
CA VAL A 84 9.40 -7.27 -2.87
C VAL A 84 7.90 -7.14 -3.10
N LEU A 85 7.22 -8.22 -3.52
CA LEU A 85 5.77 -8.22 -3.70
C LEU A 85 5.03 -8.05 -2.36
N SER A 86 5.63 -8.54 -1.28
CA SER A 86 5.19 -8.45 0.11
C SER A 86 5.43 -7.03 0.68
N ARG A 87 6.54 -6.37 0.29
CA ARG A 87 6.77 -4.92 0.53
C ARG A 87 5.75 -4.05 -0.18
N LEU A 88 5.42 -4.37 -1.44
CA LEU A 88 4.38 -3.67 -2.20
C LEU A 88 3.00 -3.85 -1.55
N LEU A 89 2.68 -5.06 -1.07
CA LEU A 89 1.42 -5.31 -0.36
C LEU A 89 1.33 -4.56 0.97
N LEU A 90 2.43 -4.46 1.74
CA LEU A 90 2.52 -3.58 2.91
C LEU A 90 2.29 -2.11 2.52
N ALA A 91 2.94 -1.64 1.44
CA ALA A 91 2.90 -0.25 1.01
C ALA A 91 1.49 0.21 0.57
N VAL A 92 0.66 -0.66 -0.02
CA VAL A 92 -0.73 -0.33 -0.39
C VAL A 92 -1.77 -0.62 0.69
N SER A 93 -1.38 -1.25 1.80
CA SER A 93 -2.32 -1.64 2.87
C SER A 93 -2.74 -0.46 3.76
N ARG A 94 -3.67 -0.71 4.69
CA ARG A 94 -4.06 0.27 5.73
C ARG A 94 -3.11 0.31 6.93
N HIS A 95 -1.84 -0.06 6.76
CA HIS A 95 -0.85 -0.12 7.83
C HIS A 95 -0.19 1.25 8.08
N PRO A 96 0.25 1.59 9.32
CA PRO A 96 1.06 2.78 9.61
C PRO A 96 2.43 2.89 8.89
N PHE A 97 2.77 1.94 8.01
CA PHE A 97 3.97 1.97 7.14
C PHE A 97 3.61 1.86 5.66
N ALA A 98 2.35 2.15 5.31
CA ALA A 98 1.89 2.28 3.94
C ALA A 98 2.49 3.53 3.27
N ASP A 99 2.63 3.49 1.95
CA ASP A 99 2.91 4.67 1.14
C ASP A 99 1.61 5.10 0.44
N PRO A 100 0.99 6.22 0.83
CA PRO A 100 -0.25 6.68 0.20
C PRO A 100 -0.08 6.99 -1.29
N ALA A 101 1.14 7.20 -1.78
CA ALA A 101 1.42 7.41 -3.20
C ALA A 101 1.21 6.14 -4.07
N LEU A 102 1.14 4.95 -3.45
CA LEU A 102 0.83 3.68 -4.13
C LEU A 102 -0.64 3.26 -4.02
N ALA A 103 -1.51 4.06 -3.37
CA ALA A 103 -2.89 3.67 -3.08
C ALA A 103 -3.74 3.36 -4.34
N SER A 104 -3.53 4.04 -5.47
CA SER A 104 -4.23 3.72 -6.73
C SER A 104 -3.90 2.32 -7.27
N LEU A 105 -2.76 1.76 -6.87
CA LEU A 105 -2.28 0.46 -7.29
C LEU A 105 -2.74 -0.68 -6.38
N GLU A 106 -3.49 -0.42 -5.30
CA GLU A 106 -3.92 -1.45 -4.32
C GLU A 106 -4.52 -2.68 -5.03
N TYR A 107 -5.47 -2.48 -5.94
CA TYR A 107 -6.14 -3.58 -6.65
C TYR A 107 -5.19 -4.35 -7.58
N ARG A 108 -4.33 -3.62 -8.31
CA ARG A 108 -3.36 -4.19 -9.25
C ARG A 108 -2.28 -5.00 -8.52
N ILE A 109 -1.83 -4.52 -7.35
CA ILE A 109 -0.85 -5.19 -6.48
C ILE A 109 -1.48 -6.40 -5.76
N ALA A 110 -2.67 -6.26 -5.18
CA ALA A 110 -3.37 -7.37 -4.51
C ALA A 110 -3.68 -8.52 -5.48
N THR A 111 -4.21 -8.23 -6.67
CA THR A 111 -4.46 -9.27 -7.71
C THR A 111 -3.16 -9.91 -8.21
N THR A 112 -2.07 -9.15 -8.30
CA THR A 112 -0.74 -9.69 -8.69
C THR A 112 -0.14 -10.57 -7.60
N PHE A 113 -0.28 -10.18 -6.32
CA PHE A 113 0.08 -11.02 -5.18
C PHE A 113 -0.71 -12.33 -5.19
N ARG A 114 -2.03 -12.26 -5.40
CA ARG A 114 -2.91 -13.44 -5.53
C ARG A 114 -2.48 -14.36 -6.68
N ARG A 115 -2.09 -13.81 -7.84
CA ARG A 115 -1.53 -14.58 -8.97
C ARG A 115 -0.17 -15.21 -8.64
N ALA A 116 0.63 -14.57 -7.79
CA ALA A 116 1.91 -15.10 -7.31
C ALA A 116 1.79 -16.02 -6.07
N SER A 117 0.58 -16.33 -5.59
CA SER A 117 0.33 -17.13 -4.38
C SER A 117 1.04 -18.49 -4.34
N ARG A 118 1.30 -19.11 -5.50
CA ARG A 118 2.05 -20.38 -5.63
C ARG A 118 3.58 -20.20 -5.66
N ILE A 119 4.08 -18.98 -5.48
CA ILE A 119 5.49 -18.59 -5.58
C ILE A 119 5.95 -17.81 -4.35
N VAL A 120 5.09 -16.98 -3.77
CA VAL A 120 5.33 -16.36 -2.45
C VAL A 120 5.40 -17.44 -1.36
N PRO A 121 6.21 -17.27 -0.31
CA PRO A 121 6.26 -18.20 0.80
C PRO A 121 5.04 -18.00 1.73
N ALA A 122 4.71 -19.00 2.55
CA ALA A 122 3.41 -19.07 3.24
C ALA A 122 3.25 -18.00 4.35
N GLU A 123 4.36 -17.52 4.92
CA GLU A 123 4.40 -16.38 5.82
C GLU A 123 3.89 -15.07 5.17
N ASP A 124 4.06 -14.89 3.86
CA ASP A 124 3.54 -13.72 3.15
C ASP A 124 2.02 -13.81 2.92
N LEU A 125 1.45 -15.01 2.83
CA LEU A 125 -0.01 -15.18 2.84
C LEU A 125 -0.60 -14.77 4.20
N LEU A 126 0.11 -15.04 5.30
CA LEU A 126 -0.26 -14.55 6.63
C LEU A 126 -0.01 -13.05 6.81
N LEU A 127 1.00 -12.47 6.14
CA LEU A 127 1.15 -11.02 6.05
C LEU A 127 -0.09 -10.40 5.37
N ALA A 128 -0.51 -10.92 4.21
CA ALA A 128 -1.72 -10.47 3.51
C ALA A 128 -2.97 -10.50 4.41
N ARG A 129 -3.19 -11.61 5.13
CA ARG A 129 -4.28 -11.73 6.11
C ARG A 129 -4.15 -10.73 7.27
N THR A 130 -2.94 -10.53 7.80
CA THR A 130 -2.68 -9.63 8.94
C THR A 130 -2.91 -8.15 8.59
N LEU A 131 -2.60 -7.78 7.34
CA LEU A 131 -2.85 -6.47 6.75
C LEU A 131 -4.33 -6.24 6.37
N GLY A 132 -5.17 -7.27 6.45
CA GLY A 132 -6.60 -7.20 6.08
C GLY A 132 -6.87 -7.32 4.57
N MET A 133 -5.87 -7.65 3.76
CA MET A 133 -5.93 -7.58 2.29
C MET A 133 -6.68 -8.78 1.67
N ALA A 134 -8.02 -8.80 1.78
CA ALA A 134 -8.82 -9.95 1.34
C ALA A 134 -8.63 -10.25 -0.15
N THR A 135 -8.55 -9.21 -1.01
CA THR A 135 -8.32 -9.36 -2.46
C THR A 135 -7.00 -10.04 -2.81
N ALA A 136 -5.99 -10.02 -1.92
CA ALA A 136 -4.70 -10.65 -2.14
C ALA A 136 -4.67 -12.16 -1.81
N LEU A 137 -5.63 -12.67 -1.04
CA LEU A 137 -5.70 -14.08 -0.67
C LEU A 137 -6.27 -14.92 -1.85
N PRO A 138 -5.72 -16.12 -2.12
CA PRO A 138 -6.17 -17.00 -3.20
C PRO A 138 -7.19 -18.06 -2.74
N LEU A 139 -7.54 -18.06 -1.45
CA LEU A 139 -8.32 -19.06 -0.73
C LEU A 139 -9.10 -18.35 0.39
N ASP A 140 -10.11 -18.98 1.00
CA ASP A 140 -10.97 -18.30 1.97
C ASP A 140 -10.17 -17.84 3.21
N PRO A 141 -10.32 -16.60 3.70
CA PRO A 141 -9.65 -16.14 4.90
C PRO A 141 -9.89 -17.01 6.14
N ALA A 142 -10.92 -17.86 6.20
CA ALA A 142 -11.17 -18.82 7.27
C ALA A 142 -10.19 -20.01 7.25
N ASP A 143 -9.82 -20.53 6.08
CA ASP A 143 -8.99 -21.74 5.93
C ASP A 143 -7.51 -21.51 6.30
N LEU A 144 -7.04 -20.25 6.32
CA LEU A 144 -5.72 -19.93 6.84
C LEU A 144 -5.66 -20.17 8.37
N PRO A 145 -4.53 -20.64 8.92
CA PRO A 145 -4.34 -20.67 10.36
C PRO A 145 -4.43 -19.25 10.95
N PRO A 146 -5.09 -19.06 12.11
CA PRO A 146 -5.21 -17.73 12.73
C PRO A 146 -3.81 -17.17 13.04
N PRO A 147 -3.56 -15.87 12.78
CA PRO A 147 -2.29 -15.26 13.13
C PRO A 147 -2.06 -15.36 14.65
N PRO A 148 -0.81 -15.58 15.10
CA PRO A 148 -0.53 -15.76 16.53
C PRO A 148 -0.89 -14.50 17.32
N LYS A 149 -1.40 -14.71 18.53
CA LYS A 149 -1.61 -13.63 19.50
C LYS A 149 -0.24 -13.00 19.85
N PRO A 150 -0.15 -11.67 20.01
CA PRO A 150 1.08 -11.04 20.50
C PRO A 150 1.54 -11.68 21.82
N GLY A 151 2.81 -12.05 21.91
CA GLY A 151 3.40 -12.65 23.13
C GLY A 151 3.19 -14.17 23.30
N ALA A 152 2.53 -14.87 22.38
CA ALA A 152 2.40 -16.33 22.47
C ALA A 152 3.75 -17.05 22.24
N PRO A 153 4.15 -18.03 23.07
CA PRO A 153 5.29 -18.90 22.81
C PRO A 153 5.14 -19.67 21.50
N LEU A 154 6.24 -19.84 20.76
CA LEU A 154 6.26 -20.60 19.51
C LEU A 154 6.41 -22.10 19.79
N PRO A 155 5.57 -22.99 19.22
CA PRO A 155 5.85 -24.42 19.23
C PRO A 155 7.01 -24.74 18.27
N PRO A 156 7.88 -25.73 18.60
CA PRO A 156 9.18 -25.92 17.95
C PRO A 156 9.10 -26.21 16.44
N ASP A 157 8.08 -26.94 15.98
CA ASP A 157 7.94 -27.33 14.56
C ASP A 157 7.53 -26.17 13.64
N ARG A 158 7.30 -24.96 14.17
CA ARG A 158 6.82 -23.78 13.43
C ARG A 158 7.91 -22.80 12.97
N ILE A 159 9.12 -23.27 12.69
CA ILE A 159 10.25 -22.45 12.22
C ILE A 159 9.95 -21.65 10.92
N ARG A 160 8.89 -21.97 10.16
CA ARG A 160 8.50 -21.24 8.93
C ARG A 160 7.27 -20.31 9.01
N LEU A 161 6.42 -20.40 10.03
CA LEU A 161 5.29 -19.47 10.23
C LEU A 161 5.08 -19.32 11.74
N VAL A 162 5.40 -18.20 12.41
CA VAL A 162 5.24 -16.77 12.06
C VAL A 162 6.16 -15.93 12.98
N LEU A 163 6.54 -14.69 12.61
CA LEU A 163 6.48 -13.48 13.49
C LEU A 163 7.11 -12.22 12.85
N ARG A 164 6.58 -11.04 13.25
CA ARG A 164 6.84 -9.70 12.68
C ARG A 164 6.48 -9.58 11.19
N ILE A 165 6.44 -8.35 10.67
CA ILE A 165 6.63 -8.11 9.23
C ILE A 165 8.00 -8.72 8.91
N PRO A 166 8.12 -9.69 7.98
CA PRO A 166 9.36 -10.42 7.80
C PRO A 166 10.49 -9.45 7.50
N ALA A 167 11.69 -9.66 8.04
CA ALA A 167 12.76 -8.65 7.97
C ALA A 167 13.13 -8.29 6.51
N GLN A 168 12.92 -9.22 5.57
CA GLN A 168 13.05 -8.97 4.13
C GLN A 168 12.02 -7.95 3.61
N ALA A 169 10.79 -8.00 4.13
CA ALA A 169 9.73 -7.03 3.85
C ALA A 169 9.86 -5.69 4.62
N LEU A 170 10.93 -5.50 5.40
CA LEU A 170 11.34 -4.19 5.95
C LEU A 170 12.68 -3.70 5.39
N ARG A 171 13.54 -4.58 4.86
CA ARG A 171 14.82 -4.20 4.24
C ARG A 171 14.59 -3.30 3.04
N GLY A 172 15.27 -2.14 3.04
CA GLY A 172 15.36 -1.27 1.87
C GLY A 172 14.01 -0.78 1.33
N LEU A 173 13.00 -0.59 2.18
CA LEU A 173 11.98 0.41 1.85
C LEU A 173 12.68 1.78 1.74
N PRO A 174 12.17 2.71 0.91
CA PRO A 174 12.50 4.12 1.10
C PRO A 174 12.08 4.53 2.52
N ALA A 175 12.76 5.54 3.09
CA ALA A 175 12.20 6.21 4.27
C ALA A 175 10.79 6.70 3.91
N PRO A 176 9.78 6.56 4.79
CA PRO A 176 8.43 7.01 4.48
C PRO A 176 8.47 8.49 4.08
N PRO A 177 7.78 8.90 3.00
CA PRO A 177 7.78 10.29 2.58
C PRO A 177 7.35 11.16 3.77
N PRO A 178 8.05 12.28 4.06
CA PRO A 178 7.77 13.09 5.24
C PRO A 178 6.30 13.46 5.22
N ALA A 179 5.56 13.00 6.24
CA ALA A 179 4.12 12.94 6.18
C ALA A 179 3.56 14.31 5.77
N ARG A 180 2.95 14.38 4.59
CA ARG A 180 2.17 15.55 4.17
C ARG A 180 0.95 15.61 5.07
N VAL A 181 1.14 16.18 6.26
CA VAL A 181 0.07 16.65 7.14
C VAL A 181 -0.86 17.44 6.23
N PRO A 182 -2.10 16.97 5.99
CA PRO A 182 -3.01 17.69 5.12
C PRO A 182 -3.13 19.09 5.70
N ARG A 183 -2.78 20.12 4.90
CA ARG A 183 -2.95 21.51 5.33
C ARG A 183 -4.42 21.64 5.72
N ARG A 184 -4.67 21.75 7.03
CA ARG A 184 -6.00 21.91 7.60
C ARG A 184 -6.66 23.02 6.79
N PRO A 185 -7.80 22.78 6.12
CA PRO A 185 -8.44 23.82 5.34
C PRO A 185 -8.63 25.01 6.27
N GLN A 186 -8.09 26.16 5.90
CA GLN A 186 -8.31 27.38 6.65
C GLN A 186 -9.80 27.67 6.52
N ALA A 187 -10.57 27.29 7.55
CA ALA A 187 -11.94 27.72 7.68
C ALA A 187 -11.91 29.25 7.60
N PRO A 188 -12.65 29.88 6.66
CA PRO A 188 -12.68 31.32 6.56
C PRO A 188 -13.14 31.86 7.93
N LEU A 189 -12.35 32.76 8.51
CA LEU A 189 -12.69 33.40 9.76
C LEU A 189 -13.99 34.20 9.53
N LEU A 190 -15.10 33.66 10.00
CA LEU A 190 -16.37 34.37 10.03
C LEU A 190 -16.15 35.66 10.82
N PRO A 191 -16.47 36.85 10.26
CA PRO A 191 -16.24 38.10 10.96
C PRO A 191 -17.09 38.10 12.24
N ILE A 192 -16.42 38.21 13.39
CA ILE A 192 -17.09 38.31 14.68
C ILE A 192 -17.89 39.61 14.68
N ALA A 193 -19.22 39.49 14.69
CA ALA A 193 -20.10 40.64 14.70
C ALA A 193 -19.87 41.44 16.00
N HIS A 194 -19.29 42.63 15.88
CA HIS A 194 -19.09 43.53 17.02
C HIS A 194 -20.44 44.02 17.55
N ALA A 195 -20.92 43.40 18.62
CA ALA A 195 -22.12 43.83 19.31
C ALA A 195 -21.91 45.23 19.93
N THR A 196 -22.57 46.24 19.37
CA THR A 196 -22.49 47.64 19.81
C THR A 196 -23.17 47.82 21.16
N ALA A 197 -22.37 47.85 22.23
CA ALA A 197 -22.84 48.10 23.59
C ALA A 197 -23.36 49.54 23.75
N GLN A 198 -24.66 49.71 23.98
CA GLN A 198 -25.27 51.00 24.28
C GLN A 198 -24.91 51.45 25.72
N PRO A 199 -24.48 52.71 25.94
CA PRO A 199 -24.16 53.20 27.28
C PRO A 199 -25.42 53.49 28.11
N ARG A 200 -25.62 52.74 29.21
CA ARG A 200 -26.70 52.97 30.18
C ARG A 200 -26.49 54.30 30.93
N ARG A 201 -27.35 55.30 30.71
CA ARG A 201 -27.45 56.48 31.58
C ARG A 201 -28.17 56.16 32.89
N ARG A 202 -27.49 56.32 34.03
CA ARG A 202 -28.05 56.74 35.33
C ARG A 202 -27.09 57.76 35.94
N ARG A 203 -27.48 59.03 36.10
CA ARG A 203 -28.24 59.58 37.25
C ARG A 203 -27.56 59.30 38.60
N GLY A 204 -26.80 60.29 39.05
CA GLY A 204 -26.51 60.58 40.46
C GLY A 204 -26.65 62.11 40.64
N GLN A 205 -27.48 62.54 41.59
CA GLN A 205 -27.63 63.93 42.05
C GLN A 205 -27.33 63.94 43.55
N HIS A 206 -27.09 65.14 44.13
CA HIS A 206 -26.86 65.39 45.57
C HIS A 206 -25.55 64.78 46.14
N GLU A 207 -24.93 65.24 47.23
CA GLU A 207 -24.71 66.58 47.86
C GLU A 207 -23.51 66.38 48.85
N LYS A 208 -22.92 67.34 49.58
CA LYS A 208 -23.30 68.71 49.99
C LYS A 208 -22.02 69.56 50.24
N ARG A 209 -22.23 70.85 50.55
CA ARG A 209 -21.37 71.79 51.33
C ARG A 209 -20.10 71.23 52.01
N CYS A 210 -18.99 71.98 51.93
CA CYS A 210 -18.67 73.06 52.88
C CYS A 210 -18.01 74.22 52.15
#